data_AF-A0A8I2YN48-F1
#
_entry.id   AF-A0A8I2YN48-F1
#
_cell.length_a   1.000
_cell.length_b   1.000
_cell.length_c   1.000
_cell.angle_alpha   90.00
_cell.angle_beta   90.00
_cell.angle_gamma   90.00
#
_symmetry.space_group_name_H-M   'P 1'
#
loop_
_entity.id
_entity.type
_entity.pdbx_description
1 polymer ?
#
loop_
_entity_poly.entity_id
_entity_poly.type
_entity_poly.pdbx_seq_one_letter_code
_entity_poly.pdbx_strand_id
1 'polypeptide(L)'
;MIDDLPFFDRFSCLSNPPGPDSFFPNLRTVAWYPDNHLAMLPFFRLLCGPTLTSLSAEFATDPTSLALVANLGTLCPNITDISISAPSETLSDDLANALSTSICHWKDLAHVACDDLTVSALEHLSQARNLDSLTACASAHLSSFSQTFGAQELSFPRLQHLHLYTGLLSTTTACFRGLRLVLKEFRLDLFDAEEVFSGSSCLRDLFTALAESCSHPRLTRLYLCVIHPHFSSPHSAATIRDIRPLLNFTRLRIVSLEGVSTFTFDDDDIAELAFAWPDIEELALSTCVDHPVASLPTLQSLFRLVNSCPKLTALSLVIDTTKFPTPLSCQVGRDVRSDVLEYLCLGNSPINSPVAVAHVLHLLYPALNHVDMSVWNKEPLDGLPRRDRYEVCWGLVNMELESLGERKVPFE
;
A
#
# COMPACT_ATOMS: atom_id res chain seq x y z
N MET A 1 -48.20 13.88 18.71
CA MET A 1 -47.70 14.63 17.55
C MET A 1 -46.58 15.50 18.07
N ILE A 2 -45.38 14.92 18.16
CA ILE A 2 -44.16 15.68 18.42
C ILE A 2 -43.66 15.96 17.02
N ASP A 3 -43.84 17.19 16.56
CA ASP A 3 -43.29 17.62 15.29
C ASP A 3 -41.77 17.54 15.41
N ASP A 4 -41.16 16.68 14.60
CA ASP A 4 -39.71 16.63 14.44
C ASP A 4 -39.24 18.01 13.96
N LEU A 5 -38.62 18.77 14.86
CA LEU A 5 -37.89 19.99 14.52
C LEU A 5 -36.96 19.69 13.32
N PRO A 6 -36.96 20.53 12.27
CA PRO A 6 -36.09 20.32 11.13
C PRO A 6 -34.64 20.22 11.63
N PHE A 7 -33.92 19.20 11.15
CA PHE A 7 -32.56 18.82 11.55
C PHE A 7 -31.58 20.01 11.69
N PHE A 8 -31.79 21.08 10.91
CA PHE A 8 -31.06 22.35 10.94
C PHE A 8 -31.08 23.08 12.29
N ASP A 9 -32.19 23.01 13.04
CA ASP A 9 -32.39 23.86 14.22
C ASP A 9 -31.52 23.40 15.40
N ARG A 10 -31.32 22.08 15.52
CA ARG A 10 -30.52 21.47 16.61
C ARG A 10 -29.04 21.82 16.54
N PHE A 11 -28.46 21.90 15.35
CA PHE A 11 -27.05 22.26 15.16
C PHE A 11 -26.79 23.75 15.33
N SER A 12 -27.77 24.60 15.01
CA SER A 12 -27.67 26.04 15.28
C SER A 12 -27.58 26.33 16.79
N CYS A 13 -28.33 25.59 17.61
CA CYS A 13 -28.28 25.69 19.07
C CYS A 13 -26.95 25.19 19.63
N LEU A 14 -26.40 24.09 19.10
CA LEU A 14 -25.08 23.58 19.51
C LEU A 14 -23.93 24.49 19.06
N SER A 15 -24.12 25.23 17.96
CA SER A 15 -23.13 26.17 17.41
C SER A 15 -23.06 27.50 18.18
N ASN A 16 -23.95 27.74 19.15
CA ASN A 16 -24.02 28.97 19.94
C ASN A 16 -24.17 28.65 21.44
N PRO A 17 -23.13 28.13 22.10
CA PRO A 17 -23.21 27.79 23.52
C PRO A 17 -23.48 29.03 24.38
N PRO A 18 -24.28 28.92 25.45
CA PRO A 18 -24.62 30.05 26.32
C PRO A 18 -23.46 30.54 27.20
N GLY A 19 -22.26 29.94 27.11
CA GLY A 19 -21.08 30.30 27.89
C GLY A 19 -19.76 30.15 27.10
N PRO A 20 -18.66 30.75 27.61
CA PRO A 20 -17.35 30.74 26.95
C PRO A 20 -16.58 29.42 27.10
N ASP A 21 -17.06 28.50 27.93
CA ASP A 21 -16.39 27.23 28.20
C ASP A 21 -16.55 26.26 27.03
N SER A 22 -15.46 25.57 26.68
CA SER A 22 -15.48 24.52 25.66
C SER A 22 -16.53 23.47 26.03
N PHE A 23 -17.40 23.13 25.08
CA PHE A 23 -18.45 22.12 25.24
C PHE A 23 -17.88 20.74 25.60
N PHE A 24 -16.62 20.51 25.20
CA PHE A 24 -15.90 19.27 25.43
C PHE A 24 -14.47 19.58 25.90
N PRO A 25 -14.27 19.93 27.19
CA PRO A 25 -12.98 20.43 27.71
C PRO A 25 -11.86 19.37 27.72
N ASN A 26 -12.18 18.11 27.47
CA ASN A 26 -11.22 17.01 27.38
C ASN A 26 -11.17 16.40 25.97
N LEU A 27 -11.73 17.08 24.96
CA LEU A 27 -11.73 16.59 23.58
C LEU A 27 -10.29 16.61 23.04
N ARG A 28 -9.83 15.43 22.62
CA ARG A 28 -8.47 15.20 22.09
C ARG A 28 -8.46 14.77 20.64
N THR A 29 -9.50 14.07 20.21
CA THR A 29 -9.60 13.51 18.86
C THR A 29 -10.92 13.90 18.25
N VAL A 30 -10.88 14.38 17.02
CA VAL A 30 -12.06 14.70 16.21
C VAL A 30 -11.93 14.01 14.87
N ALA A 31 -12.96 13.25 14.49
CA ALA A 31 -13.17 12.74 13.14
C ALA A 31 -14.41 13.44 12.55
N TRP A 32 -14.25 14.10 11.41
CA TRP A 32 -15.25 15.04 10.87
C TRP A 32 -15.53 14.78 9.39
N TYR A 33 -16.62 14.03 9.14
CA TYR A 33 -17.07 13.62 7.81
C TYR A 33 -18.59 13.81 7.64
N PRO A 34 -19.12 15.05 7.76
CA PRO A 34 -20.55 15.28 7.61
C PRO A 34 -20.96 15.41 6.14
N ASP A 35 -22.08 14.81 5.74
CA ASP A 35 -22.67 15.01 4.39
C ASP A 35 -22.97 16.49 4.06
N ASN A 36 -23.14 17.34 5.09
CA ASN A 36 -23.47 18.75 4.96
C ASN A 36 -22.38 19.64 5.60
N HIS A 37 -21.17 19.60 5.03
CA HIS A 37 -19.98 20.31 5.53
C HIS A 37 -20.28 21.77 5.91
N LEU A 38 -20.85 22.56 4.99
CA LEU A 38 -21.05 24.01 5.17
C LEU A 38 -21.93 24.35 6.37
N ALA A 39 -23.05 23.65 6.56
CA ALA A 39 -23.98 23.93 7.66
C ALA A 39 -23.38 23.59 9.02
N MET A 40 -22.42 22.66 9.04
CA MET A 40 -21.84 22.09 10.25
C MET A 40 -20.49 22.73 10.64
N LEU A 41 -19.88 23.55 9.76
CA LEU A 41 -18.62 24.26 10.05
C LEU A 41 -18.65 25.10 11.34
N PRO A 42 -19.72 25.83 11.69
CA PRO A 42 -19.76 26.59 12.94
C PRO A 42 -19.63 25.69 14.17
N PHE A 43 -20.26 24.52 14.13
CA PHE A 43 -20.15 23.53 15.21
C PHE A 43 -18.74 22.95 15.28
N PHE A 44 -18.14 22.60 14.14
CA PHE A 44 -16.75 22.12 14.10
C PHE A 44 -15.78 23.14 14.71
N ARG A 45 -15.96 24.43 14.44
CA ARG A 45 -15.13 25.50 15.03
C ARG A 45 -15.18 25.52 16.56
N LEU A 46 -16.29 25.12 17.18
CA LEU A 46 -16.38 25.00 18.65
C LEU A 46 -15.64 23.78 19.22
N LEU A 47 -15.46 22.75 18.40
CA LEU A 47 -14.68 21.56 18.76
C LEU A 47 -13.17 21.84 18.68
N CYS A 48 -12.76 22.81 17.85
CA CYS A 48 -11.38 23.26 17.75
C CYS A 48 -10.95 23.98 19.04
N GLY A 49 -9.89 23.48 19.65
CA GLY A 49 -9.32 24.07 20.85
C GLY A 49 -7.95 23.49 21.21
N PRO A 50 -7.29 24.04 22.24
CA PRO A 50 -5.92 23.67 22.59
C PRO A 50 -5.79 22.25 23.15
N THR A 51 -6.89 21.59 23.51
CA THR A 51 -6.86 20.20 23.98
C THR A 51 -6.82 19.18 22.85
N LEU A 52 -7.12 19.61 21.63
CA LEU A 52 -7.16 18.76 20.45
C LEU A 52 -5.73 18.38 20.05
N THR A 53 -5.49 17.07 19.94
CA THR A 53 -4.21 16.49 19.54
C THR A 53 -4.32 15.73 18.22
N SER A 54 -5.50 15.26 17.86
CA SER A 54 -5.73 14.51 16.62
C SER A 54 -6.95 15.05 15.87
N LEU A 55 -6.77 15.33 14.58
CA LEU A 55 -7.83 15.81 13.70
C LEU A 55 -7.85 15.01 12.40
N SER A 56 -8.99 14.42 12.10
CA SER A 56 -9.26 13.70 10.86
C SER A 56 -10.52 14.31 10.25
N ALA A 57 -10.43 14.92 9.07
CA ALA A 57 -11.52 15.71 8.54
C ALA A 57 -11.46 15.85 7.02
N GLU A 58 -12.62 16.05 6.42
CA GLU A 58 -12.74 16.39 5.01
C GLU A 58 -13.31 17.81 4.87
N PHE A 59 -12.66 18.63 4.04
CA PHE A 59 -13.03 20.04 3.85
C PHE A 59 -13.32 20.33 2.38
N ALA A 60 -14.43 21.02 2.14
CA ALA A 60 -14.72 21.60 0.85
C ALA A 60 -13.72 22.74 0.52
N THR A 61 -13.58 23.05 -0.76
CA THR A 61 -12.70 24.11 -1.27
C THR A 61 -13.36 25.49 -1.26
N ASP A 62 -14.44 25.67 -0.49
CA ASP A 62 -15.08 26.97 -0.36
C ASP A 62 -14.27 27.93 0.55
N PRO A 63 -14.41 29.25 0.37
CA PRO A 63 -13.61 30.22 1.13
C PRO A 63 -13.75 30.11 2.66
N THR A 64 -14.90 29.65 3.18
CA THR A 64 -15.13 29.55 4.63
C THR A 64 -14.38 28.36 5.20
N SER A 65 -14.44 27.20 4.53
CA SER A 65 -13.66 26.01 4.89
C SER A 65 -12.17 26.29 4.82
N LEU A 66 -11.69 26.91 3.73
CA LEU A 66 -10.28 27.26 3.55
C LEU A 66 -9.77 28.21 4.64
N ALA A 67 -10.55 29.25 4.98
CA ALA A 67 -10.21 30.16 6.05
C ALA A 67 -10.14 29.46 7.41
N LEU A 68 -11.04 28.49 7.67
CA LEU A 68 -10.99 27.70 8.90
C LEU A 68 -9.75 26.81 8.94
N VAL A 69 -9.47 26.08 7.84
CA VAL A 69 -8.30 25.21 7.69
C VAL A 69 -7.00 26.00 7.91
N ALA A 70 -6.89 27.21 7.36
CA ALA A 70 -5.72 28.08 7.55
C ALA A 70 -5.54 28.58 8.99
N ASN A 71 -6.59 28.57 9.81
CA ASN A 71 -6.56 29.01 11.20
C ASN A 71 -6.40 27.85 12.20
N LEU A 72 -6.48 26.58 11.76
CA LEU A 72 -6.38 25.40 12.64
C LEU A 72 -5.08 25.40 13.47
N GLY A 73 -3.97 25.85 12.88
CA GLY A 73 -2.68 25.99 13.56
C GLY A 73 -2.77 26.84 14.84
N THR A 74 -3.61 27.88 14.83
CA THR A 74 -3.80 28.78 15.97
C THR A 74 -4.87 28.30 16.94
N LEU A 75 -5.92 27.65 16.44
CA LEU A 75 -7.04 27.15 17.25
C LEU A 75 -6.65 25.90 18.04
N CYS A 76 -5.84 25.05 17.43
CA CYS A 76 -5.45 23.74 17.94
C CYS A 76 -3.92 23.61 17.95
N PRO A 77 -3.18 24.36 18.80
CA PRO A 77 -1.72 24.39 18.76
C PRO A 77 -1.01 23.06 19.14
N ASN A 78 -1.70 22.15 19.82
CA ASN A 78 -1.12 20.91 20.36
C ASN A 78 -1.39 19.68 19.48
N ILE A 79 -1.68 19.90 18.19
CA ILE A 79 -1.92 18.82 17.24
C ILE A 79 -0.64 18.03 16.98
N THR A 80 -0.77 16.71 17.08
CA THR A 80 0.26 15.71 16.77
C THR A 80 -0.12 14.87 15.56
N ASP A 81 -1.41 14.72 15.28
CA ASP A 81 -1.94 13.83 14.24
C ASP A 81 -2.95 14.58 13.36
N ILE A 82 -2.70 14.62 12.05
CA ILE A 82 -3.65 15.19 11.08
C ILE A 82 -3.91 14.24 9.93
N SER A 83 -5.18 14.19 9.53
CA SER A 83 -5.64 13.57 8.28
C SER A 83 -6.67 14.50 7.65
N ILE A 84 -6.27 15.25 6.62
CA ILE A 84 -7.12 16.26 5.98
C ILE A 84 -7.14 16.05 4.46
N SER A 85 -8.32 15.80 3.91
CA SER A 85 -8.53 15.61 2.46
C SER A 85 -9.67 16.49 1.93
N ALA A 86 -9.74 16.60 0.61
CA ALA A 86 -10.87 17.16 -0.13
C ALA A 86 -11.89 16.06 -0.53
N PRO A 87 -13.17 16.42 -0.71
CA PRO A 87 -14.21 15.50 -1.23
C PRO A 87 -14.00 15.03 -2.67
N SER A 88 -13.19 15.77 -3.43
CA SER A 88 -12.96 15.53 -4.85
C SER A 88 -11.57 14.95 -5.06
N GLU A 89 -11.43 14.02 -5.99
CA GLU A 89 -10.13 13.45 -6.43
C GLU A 89 -9.20 14.51 -7.07
N THR A 90 -9.69 15.73 -7.29
CA THR A 90 -8.87 16.83 -7.83
C THR A 90 -8.10 17.53 -6.73
N LEU A 91 -6.77 17.49 -6.82
CA LEU A 91 -5.85 18.28 -6.00
C LEU A 91 -6.25 19.77 -6.05
N SER A 92 -6.39 20.40 -4.87
CA SER A 92 -6.70 21.82 -4.75
C SER A 92 -5.53 22.56 -4.13
N ASP A 93 -4.86 23.40 -4.93
CA ASP A 93 -3.78 24.27 -4.47
C ASP A 93 -4.24 25.16 -3.31
N ASP A 94 -5.50 25.62 -3.32
CA ASP A 94 -6.05 26.46 -2.26
C ASP A 94 -6.13 25.73 -0.91
N LEU A 95 -6.58 24.47 -0.91
CA LEU A 95 -6.61 23.65 0.30
C LEU A 95 -5.19 23.33 0.76
N ALA A 96 -4.29 22.98 -0.16
CA ALA A 96 -2.89 22.73 0.15
C ALA A 96 -2.24 23.97 0.80
N ASN A 97 -2.49 25.17 0.26
CA ASN A 97 -2.00 26.44 0.81
C ASN A 97 -2.56 26.72 2.21
N ALA A 98 -3.87 26.55 2.39
CA ALA A 98 -4.54 26.74 3.68
C ALA A 98 -3.98 25.77 4.74
N LEU A 99 -3.90 24.47 4.41
CA LEU A 99 -3.39 23.46 5.32
C LEU A 99 -1.91 23.67 5.65
N SER A 100 -1.11 23.99 4.64
CA SER A 100 0.32 24.30 4.80
C SER A 100 0.54 25.47 5.76
N THR A 101 -0.34 26.48 5.74
CA THR A 101 -0.31 27.59 6.70
C THR A 101 -0.48 27.09 8.13
N SER A 102 -1.42 26.17 8.37
CA SER A 102 -1.63 25.57 9.70
C SER A 102 -0.49 24.65 10.13
N ILE A 103 0.04 23.83 9.23
CA ILE A 103 1.16 22.90 9.51
C ILE A 103 2.38 23.62 10.05
N CYS A 104 2.72 24.78 9.49
CA CYS A 104 3.85 25.59 9.94
C CYS A 104 3.72 26.10 11.39
N HIS A 105 2.52 26.06 11.99
CA HIS A 105 2.31 26.44 13.40
C HIS A 105 2.47 25.26 14.36
N TRP A 106 2.33 24.02 13.89
CA TRP A 106 2.41 22.83 14.74
C TRP A 106 3.85 22.35 14.89
N LYS A 107 4.29 22.19 16.14
CA LYS A 107 5.69 21.88 16.48
C LYS A 107 5.95 20.40 16.73
N ASP A 108 4.91 19.67 17.10
CA ASP A 108 5.01 18.29 17.60
C ASP A 108 4.29 17.29 16.69
N LEU A 109 4.10 17.62 15.40
CA LEU A 109 3.51 16.71 14.42
C LEU A 109 4.28 15.39 14.35
N ALA A 110 3.54 14.31 14.50
CA ALA A 110 4.00 12.93 14.41
C ALA A 110 3.43 12.24 13.17
N HIS A 111 2.16 12.48 12.85
CA HIS A 111 1.46 11.84 11.74
C HIS A 111 0.76 12.90 10.89
N VAL A 112 1.10 12.94 9.60
CA VAL A 112 0.51 13.88 8.64
C VAL A 112 0.00 13.10 7.46
N ALA A 113 -1.30 13.21 7.17
CA ALA A 113 -1.93 12.69 5.97
C ALA A 113 -2.75 13.78 5.29
N CYS A 114 -2.45 14.10 4.03
CA CYS A 114 -3.16 15.15 3.30
C CYS A 114 -2.92 15.12 1.80
N ASP A 115 -3.83 15.74 1.04
CA ASP A 115 -3.83 15.75 -0.43
C ASP A 115 -2.54 16.31 -1.04
N ASP A 116 -2.14 17.53 -0.70
CA ASP A 116 -0.88 18.12 -1.16
C ASP A 116 -0.34 19.13 -0.13
N LEU A 117 0.94 19.44 -0.23
CA LEU A 117 1.64 20.36 0.64
C LEU A 117 2.52 21.30 -0.17
N THR A 118 2.59 22.55 0.27
CA THR A 118 3.54 23.50 -0.32
C THR A 118 4.97 23.17 0.10
N VAL A 119 5.94 23.70 -0.64
CA VAL A 119 7.37 23.55 -0.32
C VAL A 119 7.68 24.04 1.10
N SER A 120 7.07 25.13 1.57
CA SER A 120 7.31 25.67 2.91
C SER A 120 6.81 24.75 4.02
N ALA A 121 5.68 24.06 3.83
CA ALA A 121 5.21 23.06 4.79
C ALA A 121 6.13 21.83 4.79
N LEU A 122 6.59 21.37 3.62
CA LEU A 122 7.54 20.27 3.52
C LEU A 122 8.88 20.60 4.20
N GLU A 123 9.37 21.83 4.03
CA GLU A 123 10.55 22.33 4.74
C GLU A 123 10.36 22.27 6.26
N HIS A 124 9.22 22.77 6.76
CA HIS A 124 8.89 22.73 8.18
C HIS A 124 8.83 21.29 8.71
N LEU A 125 8.15 20.39 7.98
CA LEU A 125 8.05 18.98 8.35
C LEU A 125 9.40 18.25 8.28
N SER A 126 10.28 18.64 7.36
CA SER A 126 11.63 18.04 7.24
C SER A 126 12.50 18.26 8.48
N GLN A 127 12.21 19.32 9.24
CA GLN A 127 12.89 19.69 10.49
C GLN A 127 12.15 19.18 11.73
N ALA A 128 10.96 18.60 11.57
CA ALA A 128 10.15 18.13 12.68
C ALA A 128 10.83 16.95 13.39
N ARG A 129 10.85 17.02 14.73
CA ARG A 129 11.56 16.03 15.58
C ARG A 129 10.74 14.79 15.89
N ASN A 130 9.43 14.85 15.67
CA ASN A 130 8.50 13.79 16.04
C ASN A 130 7.84 13.14 14.82
N LEU A 131 8.03 13.68 13.60
CA LEU A 131 7.37 13.18 12.41
C LEU A 131 7.80 11.74 12.12
N ASP A 132 6.85 10.82 12.28
CA ASP A 132 7.03 9.39 12.11
C ASP A 132 6.35 8.91 10.82
N SER A 133 5.22 9.50 10.43
CA SER A 133 4.45 9.14 9.25
C SER A 133 4.05 10.34 8.40
N LEU A 134 4.23 10.22 7.08
CA LEU A 134 3.79 11.18 6.08
C LEU A 134 3.04 10.46 4.96
N THR A 135 1.80 10.89 4.73
CA THR A 135 0.97 10.51 3.58
C THR A 135 0.67 11.75 2.76
N ALA A 136 1.08 11.77 1.48
CA ALA A 136 0.89 12.93 0.60
C ALA A 136 0.90 12.56 -0.89
N CYS A 137 0.44 13.47 -1.75
CA CYS A 137 0.58 13.29 -3.19
C CYS A 137 2.04 13.46 -3.60
N ALA A 138 2.52 12.63 -4.53
CA ALA A 138 3.74 12.91 -5.26
C ALA A 138 3.50 14.07 -6.24
N SER A 139 3.70 15.31 -5.78
CA SER A 139 3.38 16.52 -6.52
C SER A 139 4.62 17.25 -7.06
N ALA A 140 4.37 18.30 -7.85
CA ALA A 140 5.40 19.25 -8.27
C ALA A 140 6.06 19.97 -7.08
N HIS A 141 5.32 20.19 -5.99
CA HIS A 141 5.86 20.80 -4.78
C HIS A 141 6.86 19.89 -4.09
N LEU A 142 6.53 18.60 -3.93
CA LEU A 142 7.42 17.64 -3.28
C LEU A 142 8.68 17.37 -4.10
N SER A 143 8.57 17.30 -5.43
CA SER A 143 9.73 17.19 -6.32
C SER A 143 10.56 18.48 -6.40
N SER A 144 9.98 19.66 -6.20
CA SER A 144 10.75 20.92 -6.08
C SER A 144 11.51 20.99 -4.75
N PHE A 145 10.87 20.54 -3.66
CA PHE A 145 11.50 20.42 -2.34
C PHE A 145 12.72 19.49 -2.38
N SER A 146 12.59 18.29 -2.97
CA SER A 146 13.69 17.32 -3.05
C SER A 146 14.92 17.87 -3.79
N GLN A 147 14.70 18.59 -4.89
CA GLN A 147 15.77 19.20 -5.68
C GLN A 147 16.49 20.34 -4.95
N THR A 148 15.79 21.08 -4.09
CA THR A 148 16.34 22.26 -3.40
C THR A 148 17.17 21.87 -2.18
N PHE A 149 16.74 20.84 -1.44
CA PHE A 149 17.37 20.42 -0.17
C PHE A 149 18.34 19.23 -0.31
N GLY A 150 18.40 18.62 -1.50
CA GLY A 150 18.87 17.26 -1.69
C GLY A 150 20.38 16.98 -1.67
N ALA A 151 21.20 17.73 -0.93
CA ALA A 151 22.66 17.56 -1.03
C ALA A 151 23.45 17.39 0.28
N GLN A 152 22.94 17.73 1.47
CA GLN A 152 23.82 17.81 2.65
C GLN A 152 23.36 17.09 3.93
N GLU A 153 22.06 16.98 4.24
CA GLU A 153 21.58 16.40 5.52
C GLU A 153 20.45 15.36 5.34
N LEU A 154 20.17 14.61 6.41
CA LEU A 154 19.03 13.68 6.48
C LEU A 154 17.73 14.49 6.40
N SER A 155 16.95 14.27 5.34
CA SER A 155 15.62 14.83 5.20
C SER A 155 14.66 14.01 6.07
N PHE A 156 13.85 14.67 6.91
CA PHE A 156 12.91 14.00 7.80
C PHE A 156 13.59 12.96 8.72
N PRO A 157 14.39 13.38 9.71
CA PRO A 157 15.31 12.51 10.44
C PRO A 157 14.65 11.38 11.24
N ARG A 158 13.33 11.47 11.48
CA ARG A 158 12.55 10.55 12.30
C ARG A 158 11.45 9.82 11.53
N LEU A 159 11.28 10.14 10.25
CA LEU A 159 10.25 9.56 9.41
C LEU A 159 10.55 8.09 9.17
N GLN A 160 9.55 7.25 9.48
CA GLN A 160 9.62 5.80 9.36
C GLN A 160 8.64 5.27 8.32
N HIS A 161 7.51 5.95 8.13
CA HIS A 161 6.44 5.54 7.24
C HIS A 161 6.22 6.65 6.20
N LEU A 162 6.41 6.31 4.93
CA LEU A 162 6.13 7.22 3.83
C LEU A 162 5.12 6.55 2.90
N HIS A 163 3.95 7.17 2.76
CA HIS A 163 2.92 6.76 1.84
C HIS A 163 2.71 7.86 0.81
N LEU A 164 2.97 7.55 -0.45
CA LEU A 164 2.68 8.45 -1.55
C LEU A 164 1.54 7.91 -2.37
N TYR A 165 0.73 8.81 -2.92
CA TYR A 165 -0.12 8.48 -4.04
C TYR A 165 0.20 9.38 -5.22
N THR A 166 0.01 8.84 -6.43
CA THR A 166 0.42 9.53 -7.64
C THR A 166 -0.44 9.10 -8.82
N GLY A 167 -0.53 9.98 -9.83
CA GLY A 167 -0.91 9.59 -11.18
C GLY A 167 0.28 9.14 -12.03
N LEU A 168 1.51 9.57 -11.68
CA LEU A 168 2.70 9.31 -12.50
C LEU A 168 3.89 8.79 -11.66
N LEU A 169 4.52 7.71 -12.13
CA LEU A 169 5.75 7.16 -11.52
C LEU A 169 6.93 8.11 -11.70
N SER A 170 6.98 8.84 -12.81
CA SER A 170 8.04 9.81 -13.08
C SER A 170 8.07 10.96 -12.07
N THR A 171 6.90 11.46 -11.66
CA THR A 171 6.77 12.48 -10.60
C THR A 171 7.26 11.94 -9.25
N THR A 172 6.86 10.71 -8.90
CA THR A 172 7.34 10.04 -7.67
C THR A 172 8.85 9.83 -7.69
N THR A 173 9.41 9.44 -8.83
CA THR A 173 10.86 9.30 -8.99
C THR A 173 11.58 10.62 -8.75
N ALA A 174 11.05 11.73 -9.28
CA ALA A 174 11.61 13.06 -9.06
C ALA A 174 11.55 13.51 -7.58
N CYS A 175 10.53 13.06 -6.85
CA CYS A 175 10.37 13.32 -5.42
C CYS A 175 11.48 12.71 -4.56
N PHE A 176 12.05 11.57 -4.96
CA PHE A 176 13.16 10.95 -4.21
C PHE A 176 14.52 11.60 -4.50
N ARG A 177 14.71 12.19 -5.68
CA ARG A 177 16.03 12.70 -6.11
C ARG A 177 16.60 13.69 -5.11
N GLY A 178 17.70 13.31 -4.46
CA GLY A 178 18.43 14.13 -3.50
C GLY A 178 17.98 13.94 -2.04
N LEU A 179 16.87 13.26 -1.78
CA LEU A 179 16.47 12.96 -0.40
C LEU A 179 17.37 11.89 0.22
N ARG A 180 17.56 11.99 1.53
CA ARG A 180 18.20 10.95 2.34
C ARG A 180 17.26 10.55 3.46
N LEU A 181 16.63 9.39 3.31
CA LEU A 181 15.55 8.91 4.15
C LEU A 181 15.94 7.63 4.91
N VAL A 182 15.30 7.43 6.05
CA VAL A 182 15.59 6.33 6.97
C VAL A 182 14.28 5.58 7.28
N LEU A 183 13.62 5.13 6.22
CA LEU A 183 12.29 4.52 6.28
C LEU A 183 12.32 3.08 6.81
N LYS A 184 11.24 2.69 7.49
CA LYS A 184 10.88 1.30 7.78
C LYS A 184 9.86 0.75 6.79
N GLU A 185 8.98 1.62 6.30
CA GLU A 185 7.89 1.29 5.41
C GLU A 185 7.76 2.35 4.32
N PHE A 186 7.63 1.88 3.08
CA PHE A 186 7.30 2.71 1.93
C PHE A 186 6.06 2.14 1.24
N ARG A 187 5.07 3.00 0.99
CA ARG A 187 3.86 2.67 0.25
C ARG A 187 3.67 3.63 -0.91
N LEU A 188 3.35 3.11 -2.08
CA LEU A 188 2.95 3.88 -3.25
C LEU A 188 1.61 3.37 -3.78
N ASP A 189 0.63 4.26 -3.85
CA ASP A 189 -0.64 3.99 -4.51
C ASP A 189 -0.71 4.77 -5.84
N LEU A 190 -0.86 4.08 -6.96
CA LEU A 190 -0.87 4.64 -8.30
C LEU A 190 -2.29 4.63 -8.86
N PHE A 191 -2.82 5.78 -9.25
CA PHE A 191 -4.19 5.90 -9.79
C PHE A 191 -4.28 5.79 -11.31
N ASP A 192 -3.18 6.04 -12.03
CA ASP A 192 -3.15 5.92 -13.49
C ASP A 192 -2.14 4.85 -13.92
N ALA A 193 -2.70 3.74 -14.40
CA ALA A 193 -2.01 2.57 -14.88
C ALA A 193 -1.18 2.84 -16.16
N GLU A 194 -1.60 3.77 -17.03
CA GLU A 194 -1.12 3.82 -18.42
C GLU A 194 0.40 4.07 -18.53
N GLU A 195 1.01 4.81 -17.59
CA GLU A 195 2.45 5.11 -17.61
C GLU A 195 3.31 3.87 -17.27
N VAL A 196 2.83 2.97 -16.40
CA VAL A 196 3.53 1.72 -16.04
C VAL A 196 3.61 0.79 -17.24
N PHE A 197 2.54 0.75 -18.03
CA PHE A 197 2.35 -0.24 -19.09
C PHE A 197 2.85 0.23 -20.46
N SER A 198 3.20 1.52 -20.61
CA SER A 198 3.69 2.11 -21.86
C SER A 198 5.16 1.77 -22.20
N GLY A 199 5.78 0.80 -21.50
CA GLY A 199 7.15 0.34 -21.76
C GLY A 199 8.25 1.30 -21.32
N SER A 200 7.91 2.17 -20.38
CA SER A 200 8.84 3.10 -19.75
C SER A 200 9.68 2.37 -18.68
N SER A 201 10.96 2.72 -18.54
CA SER A 201 11.81 2.24 -17.43
C SER A 201 11.40 2.83 -16.07
N CYS A 202 10.20 3.42 -15.95
CA CYS A 202 9.79 4.21 -14.80
C CYS A 202 9.75 3.42 -13.50
N LEU A 203 9.36 2.14 -13.51
CA LEU A 203 9.43 1.30 -12.30
C LEU A 203 10.88 1.11 -11.84
N ARG A 204 11.77 0.81 -12.77
CA ARG A 204 13.20 0.67 -12.50
C ARG A 204 13.79 1.98 -11.98
N ASP A 205 13.44 3.10 -12.60
CA ASP A 205 13.94 4.42 -12.23
C ASP A 205 13.45 4.82 -10.82
N LEU A 206 12.18 4.52 -10.50
CA LEU A 206 11.62 4.69 -9.16
C LEU A 206 12.36 3.86 -8.13
N PHE A 207 12.49 2.54 -8.34
CA PHE A 207 13.15 1.67 -7.38
C PHE A 207 14.65 1.96 -7.25
N THR A 208 15.28 2.44 -8.33
CA THR A 208 16.67 2.95 -8.29
C THR A 208 16.73 4.20 -7.42
N ALA A 209 15.84 5.18 -7.63
CA ALA A 209 15.79 6.38 -6.81
C ALA A 209 15.49 6.06 -5.33
N LEU A 210 14.62 5.08 -5.05
CA LEU A 210 14.33 4.61 -3.70
C LEU A 210 15.58 3.99 -3.05
N ALA A 211 16.29 3.10 -3.77
CA ALA A 211 17.52 2.48 -3.30
C ALA A 211 18.64 3.50 -3.04
N GLU A 212 18.76 4.53 -3.87
CA GLU A 212 19.75 5.60 -3.69
C GLU A 212 19.41 6.54 -2.53
N SER A 213 18.11 6.74 -2.27
CA SER A 213 17.63 7.74 -1.29
C SER A 213 17.39 7.15 0.10
N CYS A 214 17.17 5.83 0.22
CA CYS A 214 16.78 5.20 1.48
C CYS A 214 17.89 4.34 2.10
N SER A 215 17.95 4.33 3.43
CA SER A 215 18.84 3.43 4.17
C SER A 215 18.46 1.96 4.00
N HIS A 216 19.30 1.20 3.28
CA HIS A 216 19.11 -0.24 2.99
C HIS A 216 18.73 -1.13 4.19
N PRO A 217 19.37 -1.02 5.38
CA PRO A 217 19.13 -1.99 6.45
C PRO A 217 17.83 -1.74 7.24
N ARG A 218 17.10 -0.65 6.99
CA ARG A 218 15.91 -0.30 7.79
C ARG A 218 14.59 -0.52 7.08
N LEU A 219 14.58 -0.51 5.74
CA LEU A 219 13.36 -0.75 5.00
C LEU A 219 12.96 -2.22 5.14
N THR A 220 11.79 -2.44 5.74
CA THR A 220 11.23 -3.77 6.03
C THR A 220 9.96 -4.05 5.27
N ARG A 221 9.28 -3.01 4.79
CA ARG A 221 7.98 -3.13 4.12
C ARG A 221 7.94 -2.23 2.91
N LEU A 222 7.55 -2.80 1.78
CA LEU A 222 7.37 -2.10 0.52
C LEU A 222 6.04 -2.51 -0.08
N TYR A 223 5.20 -1.51 -0.35
CA TYR A 223 3.91 -1.67 -1.00
C TYR A 223 3.86 -0.79 -2.25
N LEU A 224 3.48 -1.36 -3.37
CA LEU A 224 3.11 -0.66 -4.59
C LEU A 224 1.76 -1.23 -5.02
N CYS A 225 0.74 -0.38 -5.08
CA CYS A 225 -0.61 -0.76 -5.47
C CYS A 225 -1.06 0.09 -6.67
N VAL A 226 -1.46 -0.54 -7.76
CA VAL A 226 -2.14 0.14 -8.87
C VAL A 226 -3.64 0.08 -8.65
N ILE A 227 -4.24 1.23 -8.39
CA ILE A 227 -5.67 1.41 -8.15
C ILE A 227 -6.35 1.44 -9.52
N HIS A 228 -7.36 0.59 -9.72
CA HIS A 228 -8.05 0.35 -10.99
C HIS A 228 -7.12 -0.12 -12.13
N PRO A 229 -6.53 -1.33 -12.01
CA PRO A 229 -5.68 -1.88 -13.06
C PRO A 229 -6.52 -2.16 -14.31
N HIS A 230 -6.51 -1.25 -15.28
CA HIS A 230 -7.04 -1.54 -16.60
C HIS A 230 -6.14 -2.57 -17.28
N PHE A 231 -6.75 -3.58 -17.90
CA PHE A 231 -6.05 -4.50 -18.81
C PHE A 231 -5.35 -3.71 -19.89
N SER A 232 -4.04 -3.56 -19.76
CA SER A 232 -3.25 -2.80 -20.71
C SER A 232 -2.92 -3.63 -21.93
N SER A 233 -2.67 -2.94 -23.04
CA SER A 233 -2.25 -3.55 -24.29
C SER A 233 -0.99 -4.42 -24.09
N PRO A 234 -0.79 -5.48 -24.90
CA PRO A 234 0.26 -6.50 -24.73
C PRO A 234 1.71 -6.00 -24.98
N HIS A 235 1.98 -4.71 -24.82
CA HIS A 235 3.18 -4.06 -25.35
C HIS A 235 4.30 -3.82 -24.34
N SER A 236 4.08 -4.04 -23.03
CA SER A 236 5.21 -4.13 -22.11
C SER A 236 4.93 -4.92 -20.83
N ALA A 237 5.78 -5.91 -20.60
CA ALA A 237 5.85 -6.66 -19.36
C ALA A 237 7.03 -6.16 -18.54
N ALA A 238 6.79 -5.82 -17.27
CA ALA A 238 7.85 -5.57 -16.32
C ALA A 238 8.64 -6.88 -16.09
N THR A 239 9.93 -6.76 -15.85
CA THR A 239 10.83 -7.91 -15.70
C THR A 239 11.54 -7.85 -14.36
N ILE A 240 12.29 -8.91 -14.03
CA ILE A 240 13.21 -8.88 -12.88
C ILE A 240 14.15 -7.66 -12.89
N ARG A 241 14.50 -7.14 -14.07
CA ARG A 241 15.41 -5.99 -14.22
C ARG A 241 14.84 -4.71 -13.60
N ASP A 242 13.52 -4.61 -13.56
CA ASP A 242 12.83 -3.45 -12.99
C ASP A 242 12.83 -3.53 -11.47
N ILE A 243 12.76 -4.74 -10.90
CA ILE A 243 12.77 -4.98 -9.44
C ILE A 243 14.18 -5.02 -8.86
N ARG A 244 15.21 -5.36 -9.65
CA ARG A 244 16.60 -5.53 -9.19
C ARG A 244 17.15 -4.45 -8.23
N PRO A 245 16.84 -3.14 -8.38
CA PRO A 245 17.29 -2.15 -7.41
C PRO A 245 16.83 -2.43 -5.97
N LEU A 246 15.69 -3.10 -5.78
CA LEU A 246 15.14 -3.46 -4.48
C LEU A 246 15.90 -4.61 -3.78
N LEU A 247 16.71 -5.38 -4.50
CA LEU A 247 17.47 -6.50 -3.93
C LEU A 247 18.53 -6.04 -2.92
N ASN A 248 18.88 -4.76 -2.91
CA ASN A 248 19.77 -4.17 -1.92
C ASN A 248 19.13 -4.09 -0.52
N PHE A 249 17.80 -4.14 -0.42
CA PHE A 249 17.07 -4.12 0.85
C PHE A 249 16.94 -5.53 1.43
N THR A 250 18.03 -6.05 1.98
CA THR A 250 18.11 -7.43 2.50
C THR A 250 17.29 -7.69 3.77
N ARG A 251 16.69 -6.65 4.36
CA ARG A 251 15.83 -6.72 5.55
C ARG A 251 14.33 -6.63 5.24
N LEU A 252 13.96 -6.70 3.96
CA LEU A 252 12.56 -6.74 3.56
C LEU A 252 11.86 -7.98 4.15
N ARG A 253 10.72 -7.71 4.79
CA ARG A 253 9.80 -8.69 5.36
C ARG A 253 8.50 -8.73 4.56
N ILE A 254 8.08 -7.59 4.02
CA ILE A 254 6.87 -7.50 3.19
C ILE A 254 7.21 -6.80 1.89
N VAL A 255 6.89 -7.46 0.77
CA VAL A 255 6.92 -6.88 -0.57
C VAL A 255 5.59 -7.20 -1.22
N SER A 256 4.78 -6.18 -1.48
CA SER A 256 3.54 -6.29 -2.26
C SER A 256 3.58 -5.36 -3.46
N LEU A 257 3.49 -5.92 -4.66
CA LEU A 257 3.43 -5.26 -5.95
C LEU A 257 2.07 -5.58 -6.60
N GLU A 258 0.99 -5.09 -5.98
CA GLU A 258 -0.38 -5.34 -6.41
C GLU A 258 -0.77 -4.47 -7.61
N GLY A 259 -1.55 -5.04 -8.52
CA GLY A 259 -2.06 -4.33 -9.70
C GLY A 259 -1.04 -4.14 -10.83
N VAL A 260 0.23 -4.53 -10.65
CA VAL A 260 1.23 -4.58 -11.72
C VAL A 260 1.07 -5.91 -12.48
N SER A 261 0.06 -5.99 -13.35
CA SER A 261 -0.42 -7.22 -14.00
C SER A 261 0.49 -7.83 -15.08
N THR A 262 1.73 -7.34 -15.24
CA THR A 262 2.58 -7.71 -16.37
C THR A 262 4.00 -8.11 -15.99
N PHE A 263 4.24 -8.68 -14.80
CA PHE A 263 5.57 -9.24 -14.54
C PHE A 263 5.80 -10.55 -15.30
N THR A 264 6.86 -10.60 -16.11
CA THR A 264 7.41 -11.87 -16.62
C THR A 264 8.51 -12.33 -15.66
N PHE A 265 8.28 -13.46 -15.00
CA PHE A 265 9.28 -14.13 -14.17
C PHE A 265 9.48 -15.57 -14.64
N ASP A 266 10.70 -16.07 -14.51
CA ASP A 266 11.00 -17.50 -14.54
C ASP A 266 11.47 -18.03 -13.17
N ASP A 267 11.86 -19.30 -13.12
CA ASP A 267 12.32 -19.92 -11.87
C ASP A 267 13.66 -19.36 -11.35
N ASP A 268 14.51 -18.83 -12.24
CA ASP A 268 15.79 -18.23 -11.85
C ASP A 268 15.56 -16.84 -11.26
N ASP A 269 14.61 -16.08 -11.81
CA ASP A 269 14.19 -14.80 -11.26
C ASP A 269 13.66 -14.94 -9.82
N ILE A 270 12.78 -15.92 -9.57
CA ILE A 270 12.27 -16.18 -8.21
C ILE A 270 13.40 -16.63 -7.27
N ALA A 271 14.36 -17.41 -7.77
CA ALA A 271 15.53 -17.78 -6.97
C ALA A 271 16.41 -16.57 -6.61
N GLU A 272 16.57 -15.61 -7.53
CA GLU A 272 17.28 -14.34 -7.29
C GLU A 272 16.58 -13.53 -6.18
N LEU A 273 15.24 -13.39 -6.25
CA LEU A 273 14.44 -12.71 -5.23
C LEU A 273 14.55 -13.39 -3.86
N ALA A 274 14.38 -14.72 -3.84
CA ALA A 274 14.41 -15.51 -2.62
C ALA A 274 15.78 -15.45 -1.92
N PHE A 275 16.86 -15.39 -2.69
CA PHE A 275 18.21 -15.23 -2.14
C PHE A 275 18.45 -13.82 -1.57
N ALA A 276 17.92 -12.79 -2.22
CA ALA A 276 18.05 -11.40 -1.76
C ALA A 276 17.24 -11.11 -0.49
N TRP A 277 16.10 -11.77 -0.30
CA TRP A 277 15.16 -11.52 0.79
C TRP A 277 14.94 -12.77 1.68
N PRO A 278 15.96 -13.22 2.42
CA PRO A 278 15.87 -14.43 3.23
C PRO A 278 14.92 -14.29 4.44
N ASP A 279 14.66 -13.06 4.89
CA ASP A 279 13.78 -12.73 6.02
C ASP A 279 12.33 -12.40 5.58
N ILE A 280 11.96 -12.64 4.31
CA ILE A 280 10.64 -12.32 3.78
C ILE A 280 9.53 -13.15 4.46
N GLU A 281 8.44 -12.47 4.81
CA GLU A 281 7.24 -13.01 5.46
C GLU A 281 6.03 -12.94 4.54
N GLU A 282 5.93 -11.89 3.73
CA GLU A 282 4.86 -11.71 2.76
C GLU A 282 5.46 -11.28 1.41
N LEU A 283 5.15 -12.05 0.37
CA LEU A 283 5.59 -11.79 -1.00
C LEU A 283 4.39 -11.84 -1.94
N ALA A 284 3.94 -10.68 -2.42
CA ALA A 284 2.90 -10.56 -3.43
C ALA A 284 3.48 -9.90 -4.68
N LEU A 285 3.66 -10.68 -5.74
CA LEU A 285 4.27 -10.23 -7.00
C LEU A 285 3.25 -10.14 -8.14
N SER A 286 2.30 -11.08 -8.18
CA SER A 286 1.27 -11.11 -9.21
C SER A 286 0.06 -11.91 -8.75
N THR A 287 -1.11 -11.50 -9.25
CA THR A 287 -2.40 -12.22 -9.11
C THR A 287 -3.04 -12.49 -10.47
N CYS A 288 -2.62 -11.78 -11.51
CA CYS A 288 -3.11 -11.95 -12.87
C CYS A 288 -1.97 -11.74 -13.85
N VAL A 289 -2.00 -12.52 -14.93
CA VAL A 289 -1.05 -12.43 -16.03
C VAL A 289 -1.81 -12.52 -17.37
N ASP A 290 -1.53 -11.59 -18.29
CA ASP A 290 -2.16 -11.53 -19.62
C ASP A 290 -1.41 -12.38 -20.64
N HIS A 291 -2.08 -13.36 -21.27
CA HIS A 291 -1.44 -14.21 -22.29
C HIS A 291 -1.32 -13.48 -23.64
N PRO A 292 -0.19 -13.62 -24.37
CA PRO A 292 0.88 -14.61 -24.17
C PRO A 292 2.10 -14.05 -23.41
N VAL A 293 2.40 -14.62 -22.25
CA VAL A 293 3.64 -14.29 -21.50
C VAL A 293 4.77 -15.23 -21.90
N ALA A 294 5.97 -14.67 -21.99
CA ALA A 294 7.17 -15.36 -22.43
C ALA A 294 7.56 -16.53 -21.51
N SER A 295 7.47 -16.31 -20.19
CA SER A 295 7.78 -17.29 -19.14
C SER A 295 6.89 -17.08 -17.92
N LEU A 296 6.64 -18.17 -17.21
CA LEU A 296 6.02 -18.16 -15.90
C LEU A 296 6.90 -19.00 -14.97
N PRO A 297 7.03 -18.63 -13.68
CA PRO A 297 7.65 -19.48 -12.69
C PRO A 297 6.87 -20.79 -12.60
N THR A 298 7.54 -21.90 -12.27
CA THR A 298 6.89 -23.22 -12.16
C THR A 298 6.74 -23.62 -10.70
N LEU A 299 6.25 -24.84 -10.45
CA LEU A 299 6.27 -25.42 -9.10
C LEU A 299 7.69 -25.43 -8.49
N GLN A 300 8.75 -25.44 -9.31
CA GLN A 300 10.14 -25.36 -8.84
C GLN A 300 10.42 -24.09 -8.01
N SER A 301 9.84 -22.96 -8.40
CA SER A 301 9.93 -21.71 -7.66
C SER A 301 9.41 -21.82 -6.23
N LEU A 302 8.34 -22.59 -6.01
CA LEU A 302 7.83 -22.85 -4.66
C LEU A 302 8.85 -23.61 -3.81
N PHE A 303 9.50 -24.64 -4.36
CA PHE A 303 10.58 -25.36 -3.65
C PHE A 303 11.74 -24.41 -3.30
N ARG A 304 12.10 -23.47 -4.18
CA ARG A 304 13.15 -22.48 -3.90
C ARG A 304 12.76 -21.55 -2.76
N LEU A 305 11.53 -21.05 -2.77
CA LEU A 305 11.00 -20.18 -1.72
C LEU A 305 10.97 -20.87 -0.36
N VAL A 306 10.52 -22.13 -0.28
CA VAL A 306 10.56 -22.90 0.99
C VAL A 306 11.97 -23.01 1.55
N ASN A 307 12.97 -23.21 0.70
CA ASN A 307 14.36 -23.38 1.14
C ASN A 307 15.04 -22.06 1.56
N SER A 308 14.79 -21.00 0.81
CA SER A 308 15.49 -19.72 0.99
C SER A 308 14.76 -18.73 1.90
N CYS A 309 13.43 -18.87 2.04
CA CYS A 309 12.56 -17.95 2.75
C CYS A 309 11.76 -18.69 3.84
N PRO A 310 12.41 -19.13 4.94
CA PRO A 310 11.79 -19.98 5.96
C PRO A 310 10.70 -19.28 6.78
N LYS A 311 10.55 -17.96 6.65
CA LYS A 311 9.56 -17.14 7.36
C LYS A 311 8.35 -16.78 6.49
N LEU A 312 8.28 -17.25 5.25
CA LEU A 312 7.24 -16.89 4.31
C LEU A 312 5.87 -17.45 4.78
N THR A 313 5.01 -16.53 5.21
CA THR A 313 3.64 -16.81 5.71
C THR A 313 2.56 -16.50 4.69
N ALA A 314 2.81 -15.56 3.78
CA ALA A 314 1.89 -15.19 2.70
C ALA A 314 2.60 -15.10 1.35
N LEU A 315 2.04 -15.77 0.33
CA LEU A 315 2.56 -15.74 -1.04
C LEU A 315 1.43 -15.47 -2.04
N SER A 316 1.60 -14.46 -2.89
CA SER A 316 0.80 -14.27 -4.09
C SER A 316 1.68 -14.27 -5.34
N LEU A 317 1.54 -15.32 -6.16
CA LEU A 317 2.35 -15.51 -7.35
C LEU A 317 1.60 -16.34 -8.39
N VAL A 318 1.54 -15.86 -9.63
CA VAL A 318 1.08 -16.67 -10.76
C VAL A 318 2.20 -17.59 -11.22
N ILE A 319 1.93 -18.90 -11.30
CA ILE A 319 2.87 -19.94 -11.70
C ILE A 319 2.27 -20.87 -12.77
N ASP A 320 3.13 -21.46 -13.58
CA ASP A 320 2.77 -22.54 -14.50
C ASP A 320 2.68 -23.87 -13.76
N THR A 321 1.47 -24.23 -13.31
CA THR A 321 1.22 -25.53 -12.66
C THR A 321 1.05 -26.68 -13.66
N THR A 322 1.16 -26.42 -14.96
CA THR A 322 1.10 -27.48 -15.98
C THR A 322 2.43 -28.21 -16.14
N LYS A 323 3.52 -27.58 -15.67
CA LYS A 323 4.88 -28.15 -15.66
C LYS A 323 5.19 -28.74 -14.28
N PHE A 324 5.26 -30.07 -14.22
CA PHE A 324 5.64 -30.78 -13.01
C PHE A 324 7.16 -31.06 -12.98
N PRO A 325 7.82 -30.93 -11.82
CA PRO A 325 9.23 -31.28 -11.70
C PRO A 325 9.43 -32.79 -11.95
N THR A 326 10.17 -33.15 -13.00
CA THR A 326 10.59 -34.53 -13.26
C THR A 326 12.03 -34.77 -12.80
N PRO A 327 12.33 -35.82 -12.00
CA PRO A 327 11.49 -36.45 -10.99
C PRO A 327 11.67 -35.78 -9.61
N LEU A 328 10.55 -35.60 -8.89
CA LEU A 328 10.45 -35.10 -7.51
C LEU A 328 11.43 -35.75 -6.51
N SER A 329 11.93 -36.94 -6.83
CA SER A 329 12.79 -37.77 -5.98
C SER A 329 14.27 -37.37 -5.93
N CYS A 330 14.75 -36.45 -6.78
CA CYS A 330 16.18 -36.10 -6.83
C CYS A 330 16.54 -34.76 -6.16
N GLN A 331 15.57 -33.90 -5.83
CA GLN A 331 15.82 -32.59 -5.22
C GLN A 331 15.09 -32.36 -3.89
N VAL A 332 14.05 -33.13 -3.60
CA VAL A 332 13.37 -33.07 -2.30
C VAL A 332 14.15 -33.96 -1.32
N GLY A 333 15.18 -33.39 -0.70
CA GLY A 333 15.60 -33.90 0.61
C GLY A 333 14.37 -33.94 1.52
N ARG A 334 14.29 -34.93 2.42
CA ARG A 334 13.13 -35.12 3.33
C ARG A 334 12.76 -33.89 4.18
N ASP A 335 13.56 -32.83 4.15
CA ASP A 335 13.47 -31.62 4.98
C ASP A 335 12.94 -30.36 4.26
N VAL A 336 12.57 -30.41 2.97
CA VAL A 336 12.03 -29.22 2.26
C VAL A 336 10.52 -29.09 2.50
N ARG A 337 10.15 -28.58 3.68
CA ARG A 337 8.76 -28.29 4.05
C ARG A 337 8.68 -26.97 4.82
N SER A 338 7.60 -26.23 4.60
CA SER A 338 7.26 -25.07 5.40
C SER A 338 5.91 -25.28 6.08
N ASP A 339 5.89 -25.23 7.40
CA ASP A 339 4.66 -25.32 8.20
C ASP A 339 4.09 -23.93 8.54
N VAL A 340 4.71 -22.85 8.05
CA VAL A 340 4.35 -21.47 8.39
C VAL A 340 3.57 -20.74 7.29
N LEU A 341 3.45 -21.31 6.09
CA LEU A 341 2.67 -20.70 5.02
C LEU A 341 1.17 -20.81 5.32
N GLU A 342 0.55 -19.68 5.60
CA GLU A 342 -0.87 -19.56 5.96
C GLU A 342 -1.73 -19.11 4.77
N TYR A 343 -1.18 -18.24 3.92
CA TYR A 343 -1.89 -17.64 2.79
C TYR A 343 -1.16 -17.93 1.48
N LEU A 344 -1.87 -18.57 0.54
CA LEU A 344 -1.38 -18.83 -0.81
C LEU A 344 -2.41 -18.38 -1.85
N CYS A 345 -2.07 -17.38 -2.66
CA CYS A 345 -2.85 -16.94 -3.80
C CYS A 345 -2.08 -17.25 -5.09
N LEU A 346 -2.70 -18.04 -5.99
CA LEU A 346 -2.10 -18.40 -7.27
C LEU A 346 -2.79 -17.72 -8.47
N GLY A 347 -3.77 -16.85 -8.23
CA GLY A 347 -4.35 -16.03 -9.27
C GLY A 347 -4.91 -16.83 -10.46
N ASN A 348 -4.69 -16.35 -11.69
CA ASN A 348 -5.07 -17.04 -12.92
C ASN A 348 -4.07 -18.13 -13.40
N SER A 349 -3.31 -18.74 -12.49
CA SER A 349 -2.33 -19.79 -12.82
C SER A 349 -2.96 -20.92 -13.67
N PRO A 350 -2.35 -21.29 -14.81
CA PRO A 350 -2.83 -22.37 -15.66
C PRO A 350 -2.76 -23.71 -14.92
N ILE A 351 -3.85 -24.48 -14.95
CA ILE A 351 -3.99 -25.75 -14.23
C ILE A 351 -4.63 -26.84 -15.10
N ASN A 352 -3.96 -27.99 -15.17
CA ASN A 352 -4.43 -29.17 -15.91
C ASN A 352 -4.76 -30.37 -15.00
N SER A 353 -4.14 -30.46 -13.82
CA SER A 353 -4.31 -31.57 -12.88
C SER A 353 -4.48 -31.06 -11.45
N PRO A 354 -5.71 -30.70 -11.03
CA PRO A 354 -5.99 -30.21 -9.67
C PRO A 354 -5.45 -31.13 -8.57
N VAL A 355 -5.69 -32.44 -8.69
CA VAL A 355 -5.23 -33.43 -7.71
C VAL A 355 -3.72 -33.44 -7.57
N ALA A 356 -2.98 -33.46 -8.69
CA ALA A 356 -1.52 -33.49 -8.63
C ALA A 356 -0.93 -32.20 -8.01
N VAL A 357 -1.53 -31.04 -8.32
CA VAL A 357 -1.16 -29.76 -7.70
C VAL A 357 -1.42 -29.79 -6.20
N ALA A 358 -2.61 -30.23 -5.76
CA ALA A 358 -2.96 -30.34 -4.34
C ALA A 358 -1.97 -31.22 -3.56
N HIS A 359 -1.57 -32.37 -4.13
CA HIS A 359 -0.56 -33.24 -3.52
C HIS A 359 0.82 -32.60 -3.40
N VAL A 360 1.27 -31.83 -4.40
CA VAL A 360 2.55 -31.10 -4.34
C VAL A 360 2.49 -29.98 -3.30
N LEU A 361 1.39 -29.23 -3.28
CA LEU A 361 1.17 -28.18 -2.29
C LEU A 361 1.13 -28.75 -0.87
N HIS A 362 0.40 -29.85 -0.63
CA HIS A 362 0.36 -30.51 0.68
C HIS A 362 1.73 -31.07 1.10
N LEU A 363 2.55 -31.50 0.15
CA LEU A 363 3.91 -31.97 0.43
C LEU A 363 4.82 -30.81 0.88
N LEU A 364 4.72 -29.65 0.22
CA LEU A 364 5.53 -28.46 0.48
C LEU A 364 5.06 -27.67 1.70
N TYR A 365 3.75 -27.53 1.84
CA TYR A 365 3.04 -26.73 2.84
C TYR A 365 2.03 -27.58 3.60
N PRO A 366 2.50 -28.44 4.52
CA PRO A 366 1.67 -29.38 5.28
C PRO A 366 0.51 -28.75 6.04
N ALA A 367 0.63 -27.48 6.44
CA ALA A 367 -0.35 -26.71 7.21
C ALA A 367 -1.31 -25.88 6.33
N LEU A 368 -1.10 -25.85 5.01
CA LEU A 368 -1.94 -25.10 4.08
C LEU A 368 -3.31 -25.79 3.92
N ASN A 369 -4.37 -25.09 4.32
CA ASN A 369 -5.74 -25.61 4.26
C ASN A 369 -6.41 -25.35 2.91
N HIS A 370 -6.15 -24.19 2.31
CA HIS A 370 -6.75 -23.80 1.04
C HIS A 370 -5.85 -22.81 0.29
N VAL A 371 -6.00 -22.77 -1.03
CA VAL A 371 -5.53 -21.70 -1.91
C VAL A 371 -6.60 -20.61 -1.93
N ASP A 372 -6.20 -19.37 -1.68
CA ASP A 372 -7.12 -18.23 -1.73
C ASP A 372 -7.61 -17.97 -3.16
N MET A 373 -8.92 -17.83 -3.27
CA MET A 373 -9.63 -17.53 -4.51
C MET A 373 -10.36 -16.17 -4.43
N SER A 374 -10.18 -15.39 -3.36
CA SER A 374 -10.85 -14.10 -3.16
C SER A 374 -10.56 -13.09 -4.26
N VAL A 375 -9.37 -13.19 -4.88
CA VAL A 375 -8.93 -12.33 -5.98
C VAL A 375 -9.78 -12.48 -7.24
N TRP A 376 -10.47 -13.61 -7.44
CA TRP A 376 -11.33 -13.84 -8.61
C TRP A 376 -12.60 -12.96 -8.64
N ASN A 377 -12.91 -12.30 -7.53
CA ASN A 377 -14.03 -11.36 -7.43
C ASN A 377 -13.58 -9.90 -7.61
N LYS A 378 -12.35 -9.67 -8.05
CA LYS A 378 -11.78 -8.35 -8.26
C LYS A 378 -11.27 -8.24 -9.70
N GLU A 379 -11.36 -7.05 -10.28
CA GLU A 379 -10.64 -6.74 -11.51
C GLU A 379 -9.13 -6.96 -11.30
N PRO A 380 -8.39 -7.47 -12.29
CA PRO A 380 -8.87 -7.85 -13.64
C PRO A 380 -9.50 -9.25 -13.74
N LEU A 381 -9.45 -10.07 -12.69
CA LEU A 381 -9.78 -11.50 -12.76
C LEU A 381 -11.27 -11.80 -12.94
N ASP A 382 -12.14 -10.95 -12.41
CA ASP A 382 -13.60 -11.11 -12.50
C ASP A 382 -14.12 -11.12 -13.95
N GLY A 383 -13.45 -10.40 -14.85
CA GLY A 383 -13.76 -10.32 -16.28
C GLY A 383 -13.04 -11.34 -17.17
N LEU A 384 -12.21 -12.24 -16.62
CA LEU A 384 -11.40 -13.15 -17.45
C LEU A 384 -12.23 -14.17 -18.24
N PRO A 385 -11.89 -14.41 -19.52
CA PRO A 385 -12.48 -15.50 -20.28
C PRO A 385 -12.19 -16.85 -19.62
N ARG A 386 -13.21 -17.72 -19.50
CA ARG A 386 -13.11 -19.06 -18.89
C ARG A 386 -12.83 -19.06 -17.38
N ARG A 387 -13.12 -17.96 -16.66
CA ARG A 387 -13.12 -17.91 -15.19
C ARG A 387 -13.74 -19.16 -14.56
N ASP A 388 -14.94 -19.54 -14.99
CA ASP A 388 -15.66 -20.71 -14.45
C ASP A 388 -14.81 -21.99 -14.43
N ARG A 389 -13.99 -22.19 -15.46
CA ARG A 389 -13.11 -23.35 -15.54
C ARG A 389 -12.01 -23.28 -14.49
N TYR A 390 -11.39 -22.13 -14.32
CA TYR A 390 -10.35 -21.93 -13.31
C TYR A 390 -10.91 -22.05 -11.90
N GLU A 391 -12.07 -21.45 -11.64
CA GLU A 391 -12.76 -21.51 -10.36
C GLU A 391 -13.09 -22.97 -9.98
N VAL A 392 -13.59 -23.77 -10.92
CA VAL A 392 -13.82 -25.21 -10.72
C VAL A 392 -12.52 -25.97 -10.43
N CYS A 393 -11.45 -25.70 -11.20
CA CYS A 393 -10.18 -26.40 -11.01
C CYS A 393 -9.52 -26.05 -9.66
N TRP A 394 -9.52 -24.79 -9.26
CA TRP A 394 -8.97 -24.36 -7.96
C TRP A 394 -9.86 -24.77 -6.78
N GLY A 395 -11.19 -24.81 -6.98
CA GLY A 395 -12.11 -25.43 -6.02
C GLY A 395 -11.82 -26.92 -5.79
N LEU A 396 -11.49 -27.67 -6.84
CA LEU A 396 -11.04 -29.07 -6.72
C LEU A 396 -9.72 -29.19 -5.95
N VAL A 397 -8.77 -28.26 -6.14
CA VAL A 397 -7.53 -28.24 -5.34
C VAL A 397 -7.84 -28.09 -3.85
N ASN A 398 -8.72 -27.15 -3.48
CA ASN A 398 -9.09 -26.92 -2.08
C ASN A 398 -9.79 -28.14 -1.45
N MET A 399 -10.73 -28.77 -2.16
CA MET A 399 -11.36 -30.01 -1.68
C MET A 399 -10.34 -31.14 -1.45
N GLU A 400 -9.36 -31.29 -2.34
CA GLU A 400 -8.31 -32.30 -2.17
C GLU A 400 -7.37 -31.96 -1.00
N LEU A 401 -6.98 -30.69 -0.84
CA LEU A 401 -6.16 -30.22 0.30
C LEU A 401 -6.84 -30.49 1.65
N GLU A 402 -8.13 -30.17 1.77
CA GLU A 402 -8.94 -30.47 2.95
C GLU A 402 -8.93 -31.98 3.25
N SER A 403 -9.16 -32.81 2.24
CA SER A 403 -9.17 -34.27 2.40
C SER A 403 -7.82 -34.84 2.84
N LEU A 404 -6.70 -34.24 2.40
CA LEU A 404 -5.35 -34.62 2.79
C LEU A 404 -5.01 -34.13 4.21
N GLY A 405 -5.57 -32.98 4.62
CA GLY A 405 -5.49 -32.44 5.98
C GLY A 405 -6.22 -33.31 7.00
N GLU A 406 -7.44 -33.75 6.71
CA GLU A 406 -8.22 -34.62 7.61
C GLU A 406 -7.55 -35.98 7.86
N ARG A 407 -6.87 -36.54 6.85
CA ARG A 407 -6.11 -37.79 6.98
C ARG A 407 -4.92 -37.70 7.95
N LYS A 408 -4.50 -36.49 8.35
CA LYS A 408 -3.43 -36.29 9.34
C LYS A 408 -3.90 -36.31 10.79
N VAL A 409 -5.20 -36.21 11.08
CA VAL A 409 -5.72 -36.30 12.46
C VAL A 409 -5.99 -37.78 12.76
N PRO A 410 -5.08 -38.53 13.40
CA PRO A 410 -5.42 -39.87 13.83
C PRO A 410 -6.35 -39.72 15.04
N PHE A 411 -7.42 -40.50 15.04
CA PHE A 411 -8.22 -40.80 16.23
C PHE A 411 -7.31 -40.94 17.46
N GLU A 412 -7.47 -40.05 18.44
CA GLU A 412 -6.91 -40.20 19.80
C GLU A 412 -7.41 -41.49 20.46
#